data_AF-A0A0F7CIF4-F1
#
_entry.id   AF-A0A0F7CIF4-F1
#
_cell.length_a   1.000
_cell.length_b   1.000
_cell.length_c   1.000
_cell.angle_alpha   90.00
_cell.angle_beta   90.00
_cell.angle_gamma   90.00
#
_symmetry.space_group_name_H-M   'P 1'
#
loop_
_entity.id
_entity.type
_entity.pdbx_description
1 polymer ?
#
loop_
_entity_poly.entity_id
_entity_poly.type
_entity_poly.pdbx_seq_one_letter_code
_entity_poly.pdbx_strand_id
1 'polypeptide(L)' 'MIESYHRQLRKVTKGKSIFPTDEVLLKMLYLATMDVTRKWTGPVQNWGQILLQLSVFFPELVGNHLR' A
#
# COMPACT_ATOMS: atom_id res chain seq x y z
N MET A 1 -0.96 1.65 8.45
CA MET A 1 -1.17 1.48 6.99
C MET A 1 -1.56 0.05 6.63
N ILE A 2 -0.80 -0.96 7.08
CA ILE A 2 -1.10 -2.38 6.81
C ILE A 2 -2.45 -2.80 7.42
N GLU A 3 -2.67 -2.52 8.71
CA GLU A 3 -3.91 -2.94 9.38
C GLU A 3 -5.16 -2.27 8.78
N SER A 4 -5.07 -0.98 8.40
CA SER A 4 -6.14 -0.28 7.71
C SER A 4 -6.45 -0.89 6.33
N TYR A 5 -5.44 -1.38 5.62
CA TYR A 5 -5.62 -2.09 4.35
C TYR A 5 -6.29 -3.45 4.57
N HIS A 6 -5.80 -4.26 5.51
CA HIS A 6 -6.41 -5.55 5.84
C HIS A 6 -7.86 -5.42 6.30
N ARG A 7 -8.20 -4.35 7.05
CA ARG A 7 -9.59 -4.05 7.42
C ARG A 7 -10.47 -3.84 6.19
N GLN A 8 -9.99 -3.14 5.15
CA GLN A 8 -10.75 -2.94 3.91
C GLN A 8 -10.95 -4.26 3.16
N LEU A 9 -9.93 -5.12 3.09
CA LEU A 9 -10.05 -6.44 2.47
C LEU A 9 -11.09 -7.31 3.21
N ARG A 10 -11.02 -7.36 4.55
CA ARG A 10 -12.02 -8.09 5.36
C ARG A 10 -13.43 -7.53 5.19
N LYS A 11 -13.57 -6.21 5.00
CA LYS A 11 -14.87 -5.57 4.78
C LYS A 11 -15.51 -6.04 3.46
N VAL A 12 -14.74 -6.13 2.38
CA VAL A 12 -15.27 -6.55 1.07
C VAL A 12 -15.53 -8.06 0.98
N THR A 13 -14.81 -8.87 1.75
CA THR A 13 -15.01 -10.33 1.78
C THR A 13 -16.05 -10.79 2.82
N LYS A 14 -16.42 -9.97 3.80
CA LYS A 14 -17.37 -10.34 4.88
C LYS A 14 -18.71 -10.90 4.38
N GLY A 15 -19.20 -10.46 3.22
CA GLY A 15 -20.47 -10.90 2.63
C GLY A 15 -20.40 -12.10 1.71
N LYS A 16 -19.20 -12.63 1.43
CA LYS A 16 -18.99 -13.79 0.54
C LYS A 16 -18.09 -14.81 1.23
N SER A 17 -18.71 -15.83 1.81
CA SER A 17 -18.00 -16.94 2.47
C SER A 17 -17.45 -17.97 1.47
N ILE A 18 -18.05 -18.08 0.28
CA ILE A 18 -17.67 -19.05 -0.76
C ILE A 18 -17.47 -18.31 -2.08
N PHE A 19 -16.35 -18.56 -2.73
CA PHE A 19 -16.04 -18.08 -4.08
C PHE A 19 -16.10 -19.27 -5.05
N PRO A 20 -16.76 -19.15 -6.22
CA PRO A 20 -16.86 -20.25 -7.19
C PRO A 20 -15.50 -20.67 -7.78
N THR A 21 -14.58 -19.72 -7.95
CA THR A 21 -13.21 -19.93 -8.44
C THR A 21 -12.26 -18.92 -7.81
N ASP A 22 -10.97 -19.25 -7.78
CA ASP A 22 -9.92 -18.36 -7.25
C ASP A 22 -9.79 -17.06 -8.06
N GLU A 23 -10.10 -17.09 -9.36
CA GLU A 23 -10.06 -15.92 -10.22
C GLU A 23 -11.09 -14.86 -9.80
N VAL A 24 -12.28 -15.28 -9.36
CA VAL A 24 -13.32 -14.38 -8.87
C VAL A 24 -12.88 -13.71 -7.56
N LEU A 25 -12.23 -14.48 -6.67
CA LEU A 25 -11.64 -13.93 -5.44
C LEU A 25 -10.55 -12.90 -5.77
N LEU A 26 -9.63 -13.24 -6.67
CA LEU A 26 -8.54 -12.36 -7.08
C LEU A 26 -9.06 -11.05 -7.68
N LYS A 27 -10.04 -11.13 -8.58
CA LYS A 27 -10.69 -9.95 -9.19
C LYS A 27 -11.34 -9.05 -8.14
N MET A 28 -12.02 -9.63 -7.15
CA MET A 28 -12.63 -8.87 -6.05
C MET A 28 -11.57 -8.15 -5.21
N LEU A 29 -10.48 -8.84 -4.85
CA LEU A 29 -9.39 -8.23 -4.09
C LEU A 29 -8.71 -7.12 -4.91
N TYR A 30 -8.48 -7.34 -6.21
CA TYR A 30 -7.91 -6.34 -7.11
C TYR A 30 -8.74 -5.06 -7.15
N LEU A 31 -10.06 -5.16 -7.29
CA LEU A 31 -10.95 -4.00 -7.27
C LEU A 31 -10.88 -3.26 -5.94
N ALA A 32 -10.89 -3.98 -4.82
CA ALA A 32 -10.76 -3.38 -3.50
C ALA A 32 -9.41 -2.68 -3.30
N THR A 33 -8.32 -3.27 -3.78
CA THR A 33 -7.00 -2.66 -3.76
C THR A 33 -7.00 -1.39 -4.60
N MET A 34 -7.58 -1.40 -5.79
CA MET A 34 -7.67 -0.23 -6.67
C MET A 34 -8.43 0.94 -6.02
N ASP A 35 -9.52 0.65 -5.30
CA ASP A 35 -10.27 1.66 -4.55
C ASP A 35 -9.46 2.24 -3.38
N VAL A 36 -8.67 1.42 -2.70
CA VAL A 36 -7.78 1.86 -1.61
C VAL A 36 -6.64 2.71 -2.17
N THR A 37 -5.96 2.26 -3.21
CA THR A 37 -4.84 2.98 -3.82
C THR A 37 -5.29 4.33 -4.38
N ARG A 38 -6.49 4.43 -4.95
CA ARG A 38 -7.06 5.70 -5.41
C ARG A 38 -7.21 6.73 -4.28
N LYS A 39 -7.42 6.29 -3.04
CA LYS A 39 -7.55 7.14 -1.85
C LYS A 39 -6.22 7.38 -1.13
N TRP A 40 -5.17 6.64 -1.46
CA TRP A 40 -3.82 6.83 -0.91
C TRP A 40 -3.08 7.95 -1.66
N THR A 41 -3.59 9.17 -1.53
CA THR A 41 -2.98 10.38 -2.10
C THR A 41 -2.25 11.23 -1.05
N GLY A 42 -2.39 10.89 0.23
CA GLY A 42 -1.77 11.64 1.32
C GLY A 42 -0.24 11.53 1.30
N PRO A 43 0.50 12.65 1.42
CA PRO A 43 1.95 12.60 1.48
C PRO A 43 2.42 11.91 2.77
N VAL A 44 3.56 11.22 2.69
CA VAL A 44 4.23 10.65 3.86
C VAL A 44 4.67 11.81 4.76
N GLN A 45 4.21 11.78 6.01
CA GLN A 45 4.56 12.81 6.98
C GLN A 45 6.07 12.81 7.23
N ASN A 46 6.67 14.01 7.29
CA ASN A 46 8.10 14.21 7.54
C ASN A 46 9.03 13.52 6.54
N TRP A 47 8.59 13.31 5.28
CA TRP A 47 9.39 12.63 4.26
C TRP A 47 10.79 13.23 4.07
N GLY A 48 10.93 14.56 4.10
CA GLY A 48 12.24 15.23 3.97
C GLY A 48 13.22 14.85 5.09
N GLN A 49 12.74 14.75 6.34
CA GLN A 49 13.58 14.34 7.47
C GLN A 49 14.00 12.87 7.36
N ILE A 50 13.05 12.00 6.95
CA ILE A 50 13.33 10.58 6.72
C ILE A 50 14.37 10.44 5.59
N LEU A 51 14.24 11.20 4.52
CA LEU A 51 15.18 11.20 3.40
C LEU A 51 16.58 11.63 3.82
N LEU A 52 16.71 12.67 4.66
CA LEU A 52 17.99 13.09 5.21
C LEU A 52 18.64 11.98 6.05
N GLN A 53 17.87 11.33 6.93
CA GLN A 53 18.37 10.18 7.71
C GLN A 53 18.82 9.04 6.79
N LEU A 54 18.02 8.70 5.78
CA LEU A 54 18.36 7.66 4.80
C LEU A 54 19.62 8.02 4.00
N SER A 55 19.84 9.29 3.67
CA SER A 55 21.05 9.72 2.96
C SER A 55 22.33 9.56 3.81
N VAL A 56 22.21 9.66 5.14
CA VAL A 56 23.33 9.44 6.06
C VAL A 56 23.61 7.94 6.24
N PHE A 57 22.58 7.12 6.39
CA PHE A 57 22.74 5.68 6.59
C PHE A 57 23.06 4.91 5.29
N PHE A 58 22.57 5.39 4.15
CA PHE A 58 22.69 4.71 2.85
C PHE A 58 23.17 5.68 1.74
N PRO A 59 24.36 6.29 1.91
CA PRO A 59 24.84 7.34 1.00
C PRO A 59 25.03 6.84 -0.44
N GLU A 60 25.43 5.59 -0.64
CA GLU A 60 25.65 5.02 -1.97
C GLU A 60 24.34 4.74 -2.74
N LEU A 61 23.26 4.41 -2.03
CA LEU A 61 21.96 4.12 -2.64
C LEU A 61 21.18 5.41 -2.90
N VAL A 62 21.15 6.30 -1.91
CA VAL A 62 20.31 7.51 -1.93
C VAL A 62 21.05 8.66 -2.62
N GLY A 63 22.37 8.78 -2.43
CA GLY A 63 23.17 9.89 -3.00
C GLY A 63 23.17 9.94 -4.52
N ASN A 64 22.97 8.81 -5.20
CA ASN A 64 22.82 8.78 -6.67
C ASN A 64 21.51 9.38 -7.17
N HIS A 65 20.48 9.43 -6.31
CA HIS A 65 19.15 9.94 -6.63
C HIS A 65 18.92 11.38 -6.12
N LEU A 66 19.91 11.97 -5.43
CA LEU A 66 19.88 13.32 -4.87
C LEU A 66 20.77 14.33 -5.64
N ARG A 67 21.38 13.91 -6.75
CA ARG A 67 22.19 14.77 -7.63
C ARG A 67 21.33 15.50 -8.66
#